data_AF-W6L829-F1
#
_entry.id   AF-W6L829-F1
#
_cell.length_a   1.000
_cell.length_b   1.000
_cell.length_c   1.000
_cell.angle_alpha   90.00
_cell.angle_beta   90.00
_cell.angle_gamma   90.00
#
_symmetry.space_group_name_H-M   'P 1'
#
loop_
_entity.id
_entity.type
_entity.pdbx_description
1 polymer ?
#
loop_
_entity_poly.entity_id
_entity_poly.type
_entity_poly.pdbx_seq_one_letter_code
_entity_poly.pdbx_strand_id
1 'polypeptide(L)'
;MSDNTTSGSGALVVWSSAGRRLQFSRQDLSMPEHIHKLPKCDFFKKQWDKVADFWFNRVLKETALQRMQVSDIVASIEKDIERRWQHRKAEKALYKKKKRLLVRDGPAGRPSTKILITNICSLTSFLSSSEMDKHELVKNILKQVETVCKGIVHDVQILIDDNSSSKLDETAMKRMAVEGEGKREAVEKEFDDHVAIVCTLESKEKAALAIANLHGARFDGRTVVCCFHEPSDTREGL
;
A
#
# COMPACT_ATOMS: atom_id res chain seq x y z
N MET A 1 -20.31 -43.46 32.65
CA MET A 1 -20.55 -43.31 31.20
C MET A 1 -20.72 -41.84 30.90
N SER A 2 -19.66 -41.21 30.38
CA SER A 2 -19.71 -39.96 29.64
C SER A 2 -18.49 -39.96 28.74
N ASP A 3 -18.72 -40.29 27.48
CA ASP A 3 -17.75 -40.20 26.39
C ASP A 3 -17.27 -38.75 26.26
N ASN A 4 -15.96 -38.55 26.35
CA ASN A 4 -15.33 -37.29 26.00
C ASN A 4 -14.43 -37.55 24.79
N THR A 5 -15.05 -37.66 23.62
CA THR A 5 -14.36 -37.67 22.33
C THR A 5 -13.87 -36.27 22.01
N THR A 6 -12.76 -35.87 22.64
CA THR A 6 -11.89 -34.84 22.08
C THR A 6 -11.19 -35.47 20.87
N SER A 7 -11.53 -35.04 19.65
CA SER A 7 -10.73 -35.33 18.46
C SER A 7 -9.28 -34.94 18.72
N GLY A 8 -8.46 -35.94 19.03
CA GLY A 8 -7.10 -35.76 19.53
C GLY A 8 -6.19 -35.23 18.44
N SER A 9 -5.69 -34.01 18.63
CA SER A 9 -4.49 -33.53 17.93
C SER A 9 -3.35 -34.52 18.22
N GLY A 10 -2.76 -35.12 17.18
CA GLY A 10 -1.69 -36.12 17.26
C GLY A 10 -0.35 -35.57 17.77
N ALA A 11 -0.31 -34.27 18.08
CA ALA A 11 0.84 -33.58 18.65
C ALA A 11 1.07 -33.95 20.13
N LEU A 12 2.25 -34.48 20.40
CA LEU A 12 2.72 -34.83 21.73
C LEU A 12 3.57 -33.69 22.30
N VAL A 13 3.33 -33.33 23.56
CA VAL A 13 4.14 -32.33 24.27
C VAL A 13 5.14 -33.08 25.15
N VAL A 14 6.42 -33.00 24.81
CA VAL A 14 7.51 -33.60 25.60
C VAL A 14 8.05 -32.57 26.59
N TRP A 15 8.16 -32.95 27.86
CA TRP A 15 8.84 -32.15 28.89
C TRP A 15 10.20 -32.77 29.18
N SER A 16 11.28 -32.00 29.03
CA SER A 16 12.64 -32.43 29.40
C SER A 16 13.30 -31.42 30.35
N SER A 17 14.50 -31.70 30.84
CA SER A 17 15.32 -30.75 31.62
C SER A 17 15.60 -29.43 30.90
N ALA A 18 15.45 -29.39 29.57
CA ALA A 18 15.55 -28.20 28.73
C ALA A 18 14.19 -27.46 28.52
N GLY A 19 13.11 -27.97 29.13
CA GLY A 19 11.77 -27.40 29.10
C GLY A 19 10.79 -28.13 28.17
N ARG A 20 9.69 -27.46 27.86
CA ARG A 20 8.60 -27.95 26.99
C ARG A 20 9.04 -27.97 25.53
N ARG A 21 8.84 -29.10 24.84
CA ARG A 21 9.09 -29.26 23.40
C ARG A 21 7.87 -29.85 22.71
N LEU A 22 7.42 -29.19 21.65
CA LEU A 22 6.36 -29.70 20.78
C LEU A 22 6.91 -30.80 19.86
N GLN A 23 6.31 -31.98 19.89
CA GLN A 23 6.52 -33.05 18.93
C GLN A 23 5.23 -33.22 18.13
N PHE A 24 5.28 -32.84 16.86
CA PHE A 24 4.13 -32.90 15.97
C PHE A 24 4.59 -33.32 14.59
N SER A 25 3.67 -33.86 13.83
CA SER A 25 3.86 -34.28 12.46
C SER A 25 3.38 -33.20 11.49
N ARG A 26 3.72 -33.38 10.22
CA ARG A 26 3.17 -32.54 9.15
C ARG A 26 1.64 -32.63 9.06
N GLN A 27 1.05 -33.77 9.42
CA GLN A 27 -0.41 -33.97 9.36
C GLN A 27 -1.15 -33.09 10.39
N ASP A 28 -0.49 -32.77 11.52
CA ASP A 28 -1.04 -31.87 12.54
C ASP A 28 -1.14 -30.41 12.03
N LEU A 29 -0.44 -30.06 10.94
CA LEU A 29 -0.56 -28.77 10.25
C LEU A 29 -1.52 -28.81 9.05
N SER A 30 -2.43 -29.79 9.00
CA SER A 30 -3.45 -29.86 7.97
C SER A 30 -4.35 -28.62 7.96
N MET A 31 -4.95 -28.35 6.80
CA MET A 31 -5.79 -27.17 6.61
C MET A 31 -7.08 -27.30 7.44
N PRO A 32 -7.37 -26.35 8.34
CA PRO A 32 -8.60 -26.39 9.13
C PRO A 32 -9.87 -26.31 8.29
N GLU A 33 -10.94 -26.97 8.75
CA GLU A 33 -12.22 -27.02 8.06
C GLU A 33 -12.87 -25.64 7.85
N HIS A 34 -12.67 -24.67 8.76
CA HIS A 34 -13.25 -23.34 8.63
C HIS A 34 -12.74 -22.59 7.39
N ILE A 35 -11.52 -22.89 6.93
CA ILE A 35 -10.94 -22.28 5.73
C ILE A 35 -11.69 -22.72 4.47
N HIS A 36 -12.31 -23.90 4.48
CA HIS A 36 -13.13 -24.37 3.36
C HIS A 36 -14.38 -23.52 3.14
N LYS A 37 -14.84 -22.81 4.16
CA LYS A 37 -16.00 -21.91 4.09
C LYS A 37 -15.63 -20.51 3.57
N LEU A 38 -14.35 -20.20 3.40
CA LEU A 38 -13.92 -18.88 2.95
C LEU A 38 -14.07 -18.73 1.42
N PRO A 39 -14.50 -17.55 0.92
CA PRO A 39 -14.59 -17.28 -0.53
C PRO A 39 -13.26 -17.42 -1.30
N LYS A 40 -12.14 -17.39 -0.58
CA LYS A 40 -10.76 -17.50 -1.09
C LYS A 40 -10.14 -18.88 -0.86
N CYS A 41 -10.95 -19.90 -0.54
CA CYS A 41 -10.51 -21.26 -0.23
C CYS A 41 -9.54 -21.83 -1.28
N ASP A 42 -9.82 -21.64 -2.58
CA ASP A 42 -8.96 -22.17 -3.64
C ASP A 42 -7.53 -21.59 -3.62
N PHE A 43 -7.38 -20.34 -3.19
CA PHE A 43 -6.07 -19.75 -2.99
C PHE A 43 -5.35 -20.39 -1.79
N PHE A 44 -6.07 -20.59 -0.69
CA PHE A 44 -5.54 -21.25 0.50
C PHE A 44 -5.10 -22.68 0.18
N LYS A 45 -5.94 -23.49 -0.47
CA LYS A 45 -5.60 -24.85 -0.91
C LYS A 45 -4.29 -24.91 -1.71
N LYS A 46 -4.09 -23.97 -2.64
CA LYS A 46 -2.87 -23.92 -3.48
C LYS A 46 -1.60 -23.50 -2.72
N GLN A 47 -1.75 -22.80 -1.60
CA GLN A 47 -0.61 -22.29 -0.82
C GLN A 47 -0.32 -23.15 0.41
N TRP A 48 -1.32 -23.85 0.94
CA TRP A 48 -1.29 -24.45 2.27
C TRP A 48 -0.09 -25.36 2.46
N ASP A 49 0.07 -26.38 1.61
CA ASP A 49 1.15 -27.37 1.77
C ASP A 49 2.53 -26.73 1.76
N LYS A 50 2.75 -25.73 0.90
CA LYS A 50 4.04 -25.03 0.80
C LYS A 50 4.33 -24.19 2.04
N VAL A 51 3.32 -23.52 2.58
CA VAL A 51 3.48 -22.66 3.76
C VAL A 51 3.57 -23.51 5.03
N ALA A 52 2.77 -24.57 5.13
CA ALA A 52 2.85 -25.55 6.21
C ALA A 52 4.23 -26.21 6.26
N ASP A 53 4.82 -26.56 5.11
CA ASP A 53 6.19 -27.08 5.05
C ASP A 53 7.25 -26.10 5.51
N PHE A 54 7.12 -24.85 5.09
CA PHE A 54 8.00 -23.80 5.55
C PHE A 54 7.93 -23.68 7.08
N TRP A 55 6.72 -23.61 7.65
CA TRP A 55 6.53 -23.51 9.10
C TRP A 55 6.99 -24.74 9.86
N PHE A 56 6.74 -25.94 9.34
CA PHE A 56 7.22 -27.19 9.93
C PHE A 56 8.74 -27.19 10.07
N ASN A 57 9.45 -26.94 8.96
CA ASN A 57 10.91 -26.86 8.96
C ASN A 57 11.45 -25.73 9.82
N ARG A 58 10.75 -24.58 9.85
CA ARG A 58 11.12 -23.43 10.65
C ARG A 58 11.04 -23.72 12.15
N VAL A 59 9.95 -24.34 12.61
CA VAL A 59 9.75 -24.73 14.01
C VAL A 59 10.80 -25.76 14.45
N LEU A 60 11.18 -26.69 13.57
CA LEU A 60 12.24 -27.66 13.89
C LEU A 60 13.61 -27.00 14.10
N LYS A 61 13.91 -25.93 13.36
CA LYS A 61 15.21 -25.23 13.40
C LYS A 61 15.28 -24.15 14.47
N GLU A 62 14.19 -23.42 14.70
CA GLU A 62 14.16 -22.26 15.60
C GLU A 62 13.69 -22.69 17.00
N THR A 63 14.60 -22.74 17.97
CA THR A 63 14.32 -23.11 19.37
C THR A 63 13.25 -22.27 20.02
N ALA A 64 13.15 -20.98 19.65
CA ALA A 64 12.11 -20.07 20.15
C ALA A 64 10.69 -20.52 19.76
N LEU A 65 10.53 -21.19 18.61
CA LEU A 65 9.23 -21.63 18.11
C LEU A 65 8.84 -23.03 18.59
N GLN A 66 9.78 -23.82 19.11
CA GLN A 66 9.55 -25.19 19.58
C GLN A 66 8.60 -25.30 20.79
N ARG A 67 8.27 -24.17 21.42
CA ARG A 67 7.35 -24.06 22.56
C ARG A 67 5.92 -23.67 22.16
N MET A 68 5.69 -23.30 20.90
CA MET A 68 4.37 -22.93 20.40
C MET A 68 3.41 -24.14 20.40
N GLN A 69 2.11 -23.88 20.45
CA GLN A 69 1.12 -24.92 20.18
C GLN A 69 0.96 -25.14 18.67
N VAL A 70 0.53 -26.33 18.25
CA VAL A 70 0.14 -26.59 16.86
C VAL A 70 -0.92 -25.60 16.37
N SER A 71 -1.92 -25.28 17.21
CA SER A 71 -2.95 -24.29 16.90
C SER A 71 -2.36 -22.91 16.56
N ASP A 72 -1.30 -22.50 17.26
CA ASP A 72 -0.64 -21.21 17.03
C ASP A 72 0.18 -21.21 15.73
N ILE A 73 0.79 -22.35 15.41
CA ILE A 73 1.50 -22.55 14.15
C ILE A 73 0.51 -22.51 12.99
N VAL A 74 -0.63 -23.21 13.10
CA VAL A 74 -1.71 -23.21 12.10
C VAL A 74 -2.29 -21.80 11.93
N ALA A 75 -2.53 -21.07 13.02
CA ALA A 75 -2.96 -19.68 12.95
C ALA A 75 -1.91 -18.78 12.26
N SER A 76 -0.62 -19.07 12.43
CA SER A 76 0.48 -18.34 11.77
C SER A 76 0.55 -18.66 10.27
N ILE A 77 0.31 -19.91 9.88
CA ILE A 77 0.15 -20.33 8.48
C ILE A 77 -1.03 -19.59 7.84
N GLU A 78 -2.19 -19.57 8.50
CA GLU A 78 -3.38 -18.87 8.03
C GLU A 78 -3.09 -17.38 7.82
N LYS A 79 -2.46 -16.71 8.80
CA LYS A 79 -2.06 -15.30 8.70
C LYS A 79 -1.07 -15.04 7.57
N ASP A 80 -0.12 -15.93 7.32
CA ASP A 80 0.87 -15.75 6.25
C ASP A 80 0.21 -15.89 4.87
N ILE A 81 -0.64 -16.90 4.67
CA ILE A 81 -1.40 -17.07 3.43
C ILE A 81 -2.34 -15.89 3.22
N GLU A 82 -2.98 -15.40 4.27
CA GLU A 82 -3.83 -14.23 4.19
C GLU A 82 -3.07 -12.99 3.75
N ARG A 83 -1.89 -12.75 4.32
CA ARG A 83 -1.01 -11.64 3.93
C ARG A 83 -0.63 -11.73 2.44
N ARG A 84 -0.28 -12.93 1.96
CA ARG A 84 0.03 -13.16 0.53
C ARG A 84 -1.18 -12.90 -0.36
N TRP A 85 -2.38 -13.27 0.08
CA TRP A 85 -3.62 -12.99 -0.65
C TRP A 85 -3.88 -11.47 -0.75
N GLN A 86 -3.78 -10.75 0.36
CA GLN A 86 -3.96 -9.30 0.40
C GLN A 86 -2.94 -8.59 -0.48
N HIS A 87 -1.67 -9.02 -0.44
CA HIS A 87 -0.62 -8.50 -1.32
C HIS A 87 -0.98 -8.68 -2.79
N ARG A 88 -1.36 -9.90 -3.21
CA ARG A 88 -1.78 -10.19 -4.58
C ARG A 88 -2.98 -9.35 -5.02
N LYS A 89 -3.93 -9.10 -4.12
CA LYS A 89 -5.10 -8.25 -4.39
C LYS A 89 -4.68 -6.79 -4.60
N ALA A 90 -3.82 -6.26 -3.74
CA ALA A 90 -3.27 -4.92 -3.85
C ALA A 90 -2.48 -4.74 -5.16
N GLU A 91 -1.60 -5.68 -5.51
CA GLU A 91 -0.84 -5.64 -6.76
C GLU A 91 -1.75 -5.66 -8.00
N LYS A 92 -2.78 -6.54 -8.01
CA LYS A 92 -3.75 -6.57 -9.11
C LYS A 92 -4.54 -5.27 -9.22
N ALA A 93 -4.94 -4.68 -8.10
CA ALA A 93 -5.65 -3.40 -8.09
C ALA A 93 -4.77 -2.27 -8.64
N LEU A 94 -3.51 -2.21 -8.20
CA LEU A 94 -2.51 -1.26 -8.67
C LEU A 94 -2.21 -1.44 -10.16
N TYR A 95 -2.04 -2.68 -10.63
CA TYR A 95 -1.87 -2.98 -12.06
C TYR A 95 -3.05 -2.46 -12.88
N LYS A 96 -4.29 -2.71 -12.44
CA LYS A 96 -5.50 -2.20 -13.09
C LYS A 96 -5.54 -0.67 -13.10
N LYS A 97 -5.22 -0.01 -11.99
CA LYS A 97 -5.15 1.46 -11.89
C LYS A 97 -4.12 2.03 -12.87
N LYS A 98 -2.89 1.53 -12.83
CA LYS A 98 -1.81 1.92 -13.76
C LYS A 98 -2.24 1.75 -15.22
N LYS A 99 -2.82 0.60 -15.57
CA LYS A 99 -3.28 0.34 -16.94
C LYS A 99 -4.35 1.35 -17.36
N ARG A 100 -5.31 1.67 -16.50
CA ARG A 100 -6.35 2.68 -16.78
C ARG A 100 -5.74 4.07 -17.00
N LEU A 101 -4.76 4.46 -16.18
CA LEU A 101 -4.06 5.75 -16.30
C LEU A 101 -3.32 5.91 -17.64
N LEU A 102 -2.91 4.82 -18.30
CA LEU A 102 -2.12 4.88 -19.54
C LEU A 102 -2.96 4.77 -20.82
N VAL A 103 -4.23 4.37 -20.75
CA VAL A 103 -5.02 4.00 -21.93
C VAL A 103 -5.69 5.21 -22.61
N ARG A 104 -6.12 6.22 -21.85
CA ARG A 104 -6.78 7.41 -22.40
C ARG A 104 -6.66 8.59 -21.45
N ASP A 105 -6.81 9.78 -22.00
CA ASP A 105 -7.06 11.00 -21.25
C ASP A 105 -8.28 10.77 -20.34
N GLY A 106 -8.04 10.96 -19.05
CA GLY A 106 -9.00 10.73 -18.00
C GLY A 106 -8.87 11.79 -16.91
N PRO A 107 -9.47 11.54 -15.74
CA PRO A 107 -9.46 12.51 -14.64
C PRO A 107 -8.05 12.87 -14.14
N ALA A 108 -7.07 11.98 -14.34
CA ALA A 108 -5.68 12.22 -13.97
C ALA A 108 -4.88 12.99 -15.05
N GLY A 109 -5.53 13.50 -16.10
CA GLY A 109 -4.88 14.17 -17.23
C GLY A 109 -4.33 13.21 -18.28
N ARG A 110 -3.63 13.77 -19.26
CA ARG A 110 -3.00 13.04 -20.36
C ARG A 110 -1.72 12.33 -19.91
N PRO A 111 -1.48 11.06 -20.30
CA PRO A 111 -0.27 10.33 -19.90
C PRO A 111 1.03 11.06 -20.29
N SER A 112 1.77 11.48 -19.27
CA SER A 112 3.02 12.24 -19.35
C SER A 112 4.10 11.60 -18.48
N THR A 113 5.37 11.97 -18.71
CA THR A 113 6.48 11.60 -17.81
C THR A 113 6.54 12.50 -16.58
N LYS A 114 5.83 13.63 -16.60
CA LYS A 114 5.73 14.56 -15.48
C LYS A 114 4.48 14.30 -14.65
N ILE A 115 4.61 14.39 -13.34
CA ILE A 115 3.50 14.29 -12.39
C ILE A 115 3.42 15.57 -11.56
N LEU A 116 2.20 15.98 -11.22
CA LEU A 116 1.91 17.05 -10.28
C LEU A 116 1.41 16.44 -8.97
N ILE A 117 1.94 16.90 -7.85
CA ILE A 117 1.60 16.46 -6.50
C ILE A 117 1.12 17.68 -5.72
N THR A 118 -0.14 17.69 -5.29
CA THR A 118 -0.79 18.78 -4.54
C THR A 118 -1.33 18.30 -3.19
N ASN A 119 -1.72 19.25 -2.34
CA ASN A 119 -2.25 19.01 -0.99
C ASN A 119 -1.26 18.26 -0.07
N ILE A 120 0.01 18.62 -0.18
CA ILE A 120 1.11 18.07 0.63
C ILE A 120 1.28 18.80 1.97
N CYS A 121 1.03 20.10 2.02
CA CYS A 121 1.06 20.98 3.19
C CYS A 121 0.15 22.19 2.93
N SER A 122 -0.12 23.03 3.94
CA SER A 122 -0.75 24.33 3.66
C SER A 122 0.27 25.35 3.21
N LEU A 123 -0.18 26.34 2.44
CA LEU A 123 0.63 27.51 2.11
C LEU A 123 1.16 28.20 3.37
N THR A 124 0.30 28.40 4.38
CA THR A 124 0.69 29.02 5.65
C THR A 124 1.79 28.25 6.36
N SER A 125 1.67 26.92 6.44
CA SER A 125 2.68 26.06 7.03
C SER A 125 3.97 26.17 6.24
N PHE A 126 3.89 26.04 4.90
CA PHE A 126 5.05 26.08 4.02
C PHE A 126 5.80 27.40 4.11
N LEU A 127 5.11 28.55 4.08
CA LEU A 127 5.73 29.88 4.17
C LEU A 127 6.36 30.13 5.55
N SER A 128 5.74 29.63 6.63
CA SER A 128 6.25 29.77 7.99
C SER A 128 7.40 28.81 8.34
N SER A 129 7.59 27.75 7.55
CA SER A 129 8.65 26.76 7.75
C SER A 129 10.03 27.29 7.39
N SER A 130 11.07 26.78 8.06
CA SER A 130 12.45 27.11 7.71
C SER A 130 12.83 26.52 6.34
N GLU A 131 13.85 27.08 5.70
CA GLU A 131 14.36 26.53 4.43
C GLU A 131 14.85 25.08 4.57
N MET A 132 15.36 24.71 5.75
CA MET A 132 15.72 23.32 6.05
C MET A 132 14.50 22.41 6.06
N ASP A 133 13.41 22.82 6.70
CA ASP A 133 12.18 22.03 6.79
C ASP A 133 11.51 21.89 5.41
N LYS A 134 11.51 22.96 4.60
CA LYS A 134 11.02 22.92 3.21
C LYS A 134 11.84 21.92 2.38
N HIS A 135 13.17 21.97 2.50
CA HIS A 135 14.05 21.05 1.78
C HIS A 135 13.83 19.60 2.24
N GLU A 136 13.66 19.36 3.54
CA GLU A 136 13.37 18.04 4.09
C GLU A 136 12.03 17.50 3.62
N LEU A 137 10.98 18.34 3.59
CA LEU A 137 9.66 17.98 3.07
C LEU A 137 9.76 17.50 1.61
N VAL A 138 10.39 18.30 0.74
CA VAL A 138 10.56 17.96 -0.67
C VAL A 138 11.37 16.67 -0.81
N LYS A 139 12.48 16.54 -0.09
CA LYS A 139 13.32 15.33 -0.10
C LYS A 139 12.55 14.08 0.32
N ASN A 140 11.69 14.17 1.34
CA ASN A 140 10.86 13.06 1.80
C ASN A 140 9.82 12.65 0.76
N ILE A 141 9.19 13.62 0.10
CA ILE A 141 8.24 13.38 -1.01
C ILE A 141 8.96 12.69 -2.17
N LEU A 142 10.12 13.19 -2.59
CA LEU A 142 10.92 12.61 -3.67
C LEU A 142 11.33 11.17 -3.37
N LYS A 143 11.86 10.92 -2.16
CA LYS A 143 12.22 9.56 -1.72
C LYS A 143 11.02 8.62 -1.79
N GLN A 144 9.83 9.10 -1.43
CA GLN A 144 8.61 8.30 -1.53
C GLN A 144 8.21 8.04 -2.99
N VAL A 145 8.30 9.04 -3.87
CA VAL A 145 8.07 8.90 -5.32
C VAL A 145 9.00 7.84 -5.91
N GLU A 146 10.31 7.92 -5.64
CA GLU A 146 11.33 6.98 -6.12
C GLU A 146 11.07 5.55 -5.61
N THR A 147 10.68 5.43 -4.33
CA THR A 147 10.35 4.14 -3.72
C THR A 147 9.15 3.49 -4.40
N VAL A 148 8.08 4.23 -4.67
CA VAL A 148 6.85 3.67 -5.27
C VAL A 148 7.01 3.39 -6.76
N CYS A 149 7.75 4.23 -7.49
CA CYS A 149 7.96 4.03 -8.92
C CYS A 149 9.12 3.06 -9.23
N LYS A 150 9.94 2.72 -8.22
CA LYS A 150 11.16 1.92 -8.33
C LYS A 150 12.10 2.51 -9.38
N GLY A 151 12.33 3.81 -9.34
CA GLY A 151 13.09 4.57 -10.34
C GLY A 151 13.56 5.90 -9.76
N ILE A 152 14.18 6.72 -10.60
CA ILE A 152 14.81 7.99 -10.20
C ILE A 152 13.95 9.16 -10.68
N VAL A 153 13.90 10.24 -9.88
CA VAL A 153 13.34 11.52 -10.30
C VAL A 153 14.43 12.35 -10.99
N HIS A 154 14.20 12.77 -12.24
CA HIS A 154 15.18 13.51 -13.03
C HIS A 154 15.17 15.01 -12.77
N ASP A 155 13.98 15.58 -12.58
CA ASP A 155 13.80 17.02 -12.40
C ASP A 155 12.64 17.27 -11.42
N VAL A 156 12.77 18.34 -10.63
CA VAL A 156 11.84 18.71 -9.57
C VAL A 156 11.60 20.21 -9.60
N GLN A 157 10.33 20.60 -9.65
CA GLN A 157 9.93 22.01 -9.63
C GLN A 157 8.88 22.20 -8.54
N ILE A 158 9.03 23.25 -7.73
CA ILE A 158 8.06 23.63 -6.70
C ILE A 158 7.26 24.80 -7.26
N LEU A 159 5.94 24.64 -7.32
CA LEU A 159 5.00 25.67 -7.74
C LEU A 159 4.33 26.21 -6.49
N ILE A 160 4.38 27.54 -6.33
CA ILE A 160 3.75 28.26 -5.23
C ILE A 160 2.80 29.27 -5.85
N ASP A 161 1.52 29.16 -5.53
CA ASP A 161 0.50 30.14 -5.91
C ASP A 161 0.22 31.06 -4.72
N ASP A 162 0.81 32.27 -4.73
CA ASP A 162 0.62 33.29 -3.69
C ASP A 162 -0.60 34.20 -3.96
N ASN A 163 -1.44 33.86 -4.95
CA ASN A 163 -2.46 34.77 -5.43
C ASN A 163 -3.69 34.81 -4.50
N SER A 164 -3.79 35.89 -3.72
CA SER A 164 -5.02 36.35 -3.03
C SER A 164 -6.17 36.73 -3.99
N SER A 165 -6.10 36.38 -5.28
CA SER A 165 -7.09 36.79 -6.28
C SER A 165 -7.12 35.91 -7.55
N SER A 166 -7.43 34.63 -7.42
CA SER A 166 -8.04 33.91 -8.55
C SER A 166 -8.83 32.71 -8.08
N LYS A 167 -10.16 32.83 -8.24
CA LYS A 167 -11.10 31.72 -8.12
C LYS A 167 -10.65 30.58 -9.02
N LEU A 168 -10.02 29.56 -8.44
CA LEU A 168 -9.96 28.24 -9.06
C LEU A 168 -11.39 27.79 -9.26
N ASP A 169 -11.72 27.59 -10.52
CA ASP A 169 -13.05 27.29 -11.03
C ASP A 169 -13.60 26.03 -10.30
N GLU A 170 -14.56 26.24 -9.39
CA GLU A 170 -15.30 25.20 -8.65
C GLU A 170 -15.90 24.12 -9.56
N THR A 171 -15.91 24.35 -10.88
CA THR A 171 -16.36 23.41 -11.90
C THR A 171 -15.44 22.19 -12.08
N ALA A 172 -14.17 22.24 -11.66
CA ALA A 172 -13.29 21.08 -11.66
C ALA A 172 -13.52 20.14 -10.44
N MET A 173 -13.90 20.70 -9.29
CA MET A 173 -14.07 19.95 -8.04
C MET A 173 -15.32 19.04 -8.03
N LYS A 174 -16.37 19.37 -8.79
CA LYS A 174 -17.58 18.54 -8.86
C LYS A 174 -17.51 17.34 -9.81
N ARG A 175 -16.43 17.14 -10.57
CA ARG A 175 -16.35 16.05 -11.57
C ARG A 175 -15.50 14.84 -11.15
N MET A 176 -14.83 14.86 -10.00
CA MET A 176 -13.93 13.77 -9.60
C MET A 176 -14.26 13.12 -8.25
N ALA A 177 -15.33 13.55 -7.58
CA ALA A 177 -15.81 13.00 -6.30
C ALA A 177 -16.67 11.73 -6.44
N VAL A 178 -16.54 10.96 -7.53
CA VAL A 178 -17.25 9.68 -7.70
C VAL A 178 -16.26 8.58 -8.07
N GLU A 179 -15.65 7.98 -7.05
CA GLU A 179 -15.48 6.53 -6.85
C GLU A 179 -14.41 6.30 -5.78
N GLY A 180 -14.85 6.24 -4.53
CA GLY A 180 -14.00 6.00 -3.38
C GLY A 180 -14.78 5.58 -2.15
N GLU A 181 -15.76 4.67 -2.28
CA GLU A 181 -16.37 4.04 -1.11
C GLU A 181 -15.33 3.16 -0.39
N GLY A 182 -14.81 3.70 0.71
CA GLY A 182 -13.96 3.01 1.64
C GLY A 182 -13.78 3.86 2.88
N LYS A 183 -14.64 3.63 3.88
CA LYS A 183 -14.59 4.20 5.25
C LYS A 183 -13.15 4.56 5.65
N ARG A 184 -12.82 5.84 5.58
CA ARG A 184 -11.66 6.45 6.24
C ARG A 184 -12.16 7.71 6.91
N GLU A 185 -11.86 7.82 8.20
CA GLU A 185 -12.26 8.92 9.07
C GLU A 185 -12.04 10.26 8.38
N ALA A 186 -13.11 11.07 8.38
CA ALA A 186 -13.12 12.46 7.95
C ALA A 186 -12.27 13.27 8.93
N VAL A 187 -10.98 13.40 8.62
CA VAL A 187 -10.21 14.54 9.10
C VAL A 187 -10.37 15.58 7.99
N GLU A 188 -11.33 16.49 8.18
CA GLU A 188 -11.55 17.67 7.35
C GLU A 188 -10.37 18.64 7.52
N LYS A 189 -9.17 18.28 7.05
CA LYS A 189 -8.17 19.29 6.71
C LYS A 189 -8.57 19.83 5.33
N GLU A 190 -8.81 21.13 5.28
CA GLU A 190 -9.11 21.90 4.07
C GLU A 190 -8.09 21.57 2.96
N PHE A 191 -8.58 21.29 1.76
CA PHE A 191 -7.75 21.01 0.59
C PHE A 191 -7.00 22.28 0.22
N ASP A 192 -5.68 22.20 0.11
CA ASP A 192 -4.81 23.32 -0.22
C ASP A 192 -3.89 22.92 -1.38
N ASP A 193 -4.06 23.54 -2.55
CA ASP A 193 -3.26 23.30 -3.76
C ASP A 193 -2.29 24.43 -4.09
N HIS A 194 -2.14 25.43 -3.23
CA HIS A 194 -1.22 26.56 -3.44
C HIS A 194 0.24 26.13 -3.43
N VAL A 195 0.58 25.00 -2.79
CA VAL A 195 1.92 24.40 -2.85
C VAL A 195 1.85 23.09 -3.59
N ALA A 196 2.54 23.03 -4.74
CA ALA A 196 2.58 21.83 -5.57
C ALA A 196 4.02 21.47 -5.94
N ILE A 197 4.26 20.17 -6.14
CA ILE A 197 5.56 19.66 -6.61
C ILE A 197 5.33 18.97 -7.95
N VAL A 198 6.10 19.39 -8.95
CA VAL A 198 6.19 18.71 -10.24
C VAL A 198 7.44 17.85 -10.25
N CYS A 199 7.29 16.56 -10.56
CA CYS A 199 8.41 15.63 -10.71
C CYS A 199 8.45 15.09 -12.14
N THR A 200 9.63 15.04 -12.75
CA THR A 200 9.87 14.37 -14.03
C THR A 200 10.46 12.99 -13.80
N LEU A 201 9.81 11.95 -14.35
CA LEU A 201 10.21 10.54 -14.20
C LEU A 201 10.73 9.96 -15.51
N GLU A 202 11.46 8.85 -15.41
CA GLU A 202 12.09 8.13 -16.54
C GLU A 202 11.10 7.78 -17.67
N SER A 203 9.84 7.47 -17.33
CA SER A 203 8.84 7.05 -18.30
C SER A 203 7.40 7.32 -17.86
N LYS A 204 6.47 7.29 -18.81
CA LYS A 204 5.02 7.45 -18.55
C LYS A 204 4.51 6.33 -17.64
N GLU A 205 5.06 5.12 -17.76
CA GLU A 205 4.73 3.97 -16.93
C GLU A 205 5.16 4.17 -15.48
N LYS A 206 6.30 4.83 -15.25
CA LYS A 206 6.81 5.18 -13.92
C LYS A 206 5.94 6.29 -13.30
N ALA A 207 5.58 7.30 -14.08
CA ALA A 207 4.64 8.34 -13.68
C ALA A 207 3.25 7.78 -13.33
N ALA A 208 2.68 6.91 -14.17
CA ALA A 208 1.42 6.24 -13.89
C ALA A 208 1.49 5.37 -12.63
N LEU A 209 2.64 4.72 -12.38
CA LEU A 209 2.86 3.92 -11.17
C LEU A 209 2.94 4.80 -9.92
N ALA A 210 3.63 5.95 -9.99
CA ALA A 210 3.67 6.92 -8.91
C ALA A 210 2.27 7.46 -8.58
N ILE A 211 1.52 7.92 -9.59
CA ILE A 211 0.14 8.40 -9.42
C ILE A 211 -0.74 7.31 -8.81
N ALA A 212 -0.69 6.08 -9.31
CA ALA A 212 -1.53 4.98 -8.81
C ALA A 212 -1.30 4.62 -7.33
N ASN A 213 -0.10 4.90 -6.80
CA ASN A 213 0.25 4.66 -5.40
C ASN A 213 0.03 5.88 -4.51
N LEU A 214 0.41 7.07 -4.97
CA LEU A 214 0.45 8.29 -4.17
C LEU A 214 -0.88 9.02 -4.13
N HIS A 215 -1.69 8.93 -5.19
CA HIS A 215 -3.01 9.55 -5.18
C HIS A 215 -3.88 8.93 -4.09
N GLY A 216 -4.34 9.76 -3.14
CA GLY A 216 -5.10 9.32 -1.97
C GLY A 216 -4.24 8.81 -0.80
N ALA A 217 -2.91 8.88 -0.90
CA ALA A 217 -2.00 8.61 0.20
C ALA A 217 -2.00 9.77 1.21
N ARG A 218 -1.59 9.50 2.46
CA ARG A 218 -1.49 10.53 3.50
C ARG A 218 -0.07 11.04 3.65
N PHE A 219 0.10 12.36 3.59
CA PHE A 219 1.31 13.08 3.97
C PHE A 219 0.93 14.15 5.00
N ASP A 220 1.61 14.16 6.15
CA ASP A 220 1.31 15.08 7.26
C ASP A 220 -0.19 15.18 7.63
N GLY A 221 -0.88 14.03 7.57
CA GLY A 221 -2.32 13.92 7.82
C GLY A 221 -3.22 14.48 6.71
N ARG A 222 -2.68 15.00 5.61
CA ARG A 222 -3.41 15.45 4.41
C ARG A 222 -3.46 14.37 3.36
N THR A 223 -4.53 14.37 2.56
CA THR A 223 -4.70 13.41 1.45
C THR A 223 -4.14 14.00 0.18
N VAL A 224 -3.06 13.41 -0.32
CA VAL A 224 -2.35 13.91 -1.51
C VAL A 224 -3.15 13.63 -2.77
N VAL A 225 -3.15 14.62 -3.66
CA VAL A 225 -3.70 14.49 -5.00
C VAL A 225 -2.55 14.45 -6.00
N CYS A 226 -2.48 13.37 -6.77
CA CYS A 226 -1.52 13.22 -7.86
C CYS A 226 -2.22 13.09 -9.20
N CYS A 227 -1.70 13.78 -10.22
CA CYS A 227 -2.12 13.69 -11.61
C CYS A 227 -0.91 13.83 -12.55
N PHE A 228 -1.12 13.58 -13.85
CA PHE A 228 -0.12 13.92 -14.85
C PHE A 228 -0.03 15.43 -15.03
N HIS A 229 1.18 15.91 -15.24
CA HIS A 229 1.43 17.30 -15.61
C HIS A 229 1.73 17.36 -17.10
N GLU A 230 0.95 18.15 -17.83
CA GLU A 230 1.29 18.48 -19.22
C GLU A 230 2.44 19.47 -19.22
N PRO A 231 3.46 19.30 -20.08
CA PRO A 231 4.33 20.43 -20.40
C PRO A 231 3.43 21.52 -20.97
N SER A 232 3.51 22.73 -20.41
CA SER A 232 3.03 23.91 -21.09
C SER A 232 3.84 24.05 -22.37
N ASP A 233 3.34 23.49 -23.47
CA ASP A 233 3.88 23.77 -24.78
C ASP A 233 3.78 25.28 -24.98
N THR A 234 4.95 25.87 -25.17
CA THR A 234 5.27 27.18 -25.71
C THR A 234 4.17 27.67 -26.66
N ARG A 235 3.16 28.37 -26.14
CA ARG A 235 2.30 29.25 -26.95
C ARG A 235 2.99 30.60 -27.10
N GLU A 236 4.18 30.58 -27.69
CA GLU A 236 4.78 31.76 -28.31
C GLU A 236 5.15 31.36 -29.73
N GLY A 237 4.33 31.74 -30.69
CA GLY A 237 4.55 31.40 -32.09
C GLY A 237 3.26 31.36 -32.90
N LEU A 238 2.57 32.50 -32.99
CA LEU A 238 1.82 32.94 -34.16
C LEU A 238 1.79 34.47 -34.15
#